data_AF-A0A7K3RWB4-F1
#
_entry.id   AF-A0A7K3RWB4-F1
#
_cell.length_a   1.000
_cell.length_b   1.000
_cell.length_c   1.000
_cell.angle_alpha   90.00
_cell.angle_beta   90.00
_cell.angle_gamma   90.00
#
_symmetry.space_group_name_H-M   'P 1'
#
loop_
_entity.id
_entity.type
_entity.pdbx_description
1 polymer ?
#
loop_
_entity_poly.entity_id
_entity_poly.type
_entity_poly.pdbx_seq_one_letter_code
_entity_poly.pdbx_strand_id
1 'polypeptide(L)'
;MSAERPSLPPVRLNSEAELARDALAAPLFVRAVRLARWAGPDTRVGAGGELVDAQLPAAAEHLGLPADEDGAAYASEAWRLAVDTGLLDVTDPEEEDAEGTVSAGENLGLLTAGSPQDVLSIWLDGLDAVHADATAPVLDDFTDLVGEDGSIDFDALDWDPEAEAEFLDGVLGNLYLLTLADNGAGEGPVPLPALAASMIVPDDMGEPTDDILEQVSEAMMRLDDQFRLLEPIGIVEYRPVDEALMVEEGEASVDAVGGDEDDVTRYGMVKLTPLGLYGVRARMLEAGVDAPAVGDLAGKGADALLDGIVHYPESAARAEVKLWLAGYADGAVS
;
A
#
# COMPACT_ATOMS: atom_id res chain seq x y z
N MET A 1 19.34 23.65 18.92
CA MET A 1 19.86 22.32 18.58
C MET A 1 18.64 21.46 18.43
N SER A 2 18.12 21.35 17.20
CA SER A 2 17.06 20.39 16.89
C SER A 2 17.65 19.01 17.16
N ALA A 3 16.95 18.18 17.93
CA ALA A 3 17.33 16.78 18.03
C ALA A 3 17.39 16.23 16.60
N GLU A 4 18.57 15.74 16.19
CA GLU A 4 18.74 15.07 14.90
C GLU A 4 17.67 13.98 14.84
N ARG A 5 16.70 14.13 13.93
CA ARG A 5 15.78 13.03 13.63
C ARG A 5 16.67 11.90 13.11
N PRO A 6 16.59 10.68 13.67
CA PRO A 6 17.37 9.58 13.17
C PRO A 6 16.98 9.34 11.70
N SER A 7 17.92 9.54 10.79
CA SER A 7 17.77 9.18 9.37
C SER A 7 17.67 7.66 9.27
N LEU A 8 16.77 7.19 8.42
CA LEU A 8 16.68 5.77 8.09
C LEU A 8 17.92 5.33 7.29
N PRO A 9 18.27 4.03 7.31
CA PRO A 9 19.35 3.52 6.47
C PRO A 9 18.99 3.67 4.98
N PRO A 10 19.96 3.96 4.11
CA PRO A 10 19.70 4.18 2.69
C PRO A 10 19.25 2.90 1.98
N VAL A 11 18.09 2.95 1.32
CA VAL A 11 17.57 1.84 0.51
C VAL A 11 18.21 1.77 -0.87
N ARG A 12 18.31 0.57 -1.43
CA ARG A 12 18.61 0.37 -2.85
C ARG A 12 17.31 0.09 -3.58
N LEU A 13 16.91 1.00 -4.45
CA LEU A 13 15.72 0.83 -5.29
C LEU A 13 16.09 0.22 -6.64
N ASN A 14 15.14 -0.49 -7.24
CA ASN A 14 15.19 -0.82 -8.65
C ASN A 14 15.14 0.46 -9.50
N SER A 15 15.50 0.36 -10.78
CA SER A 15 15.39 1.51 -11.67
C SER A 15 13.93 1.95 -11.85
N GLU A 16 13.69 3.24 -12.12
CA GLU A 16 12.33 3.75 -12.38
C GLU A 16 11.61 2.95 -13.47
N ALA A 17 12.34 2.50 -14.51
CA ALA A 17 11.77 1.69 -15.59
C ALA A 17 11.40 0.26 -15.17
N GLU A 18 12.05 -0.29 -14.15
CA GLU A 18 11.67 -1.57 -13.56
C GLU A 18 10.47 -1.38 -12.64
N LEU A 19 10.50 -0.38 -11.76
CA LEU A 19 9.38 -0.08 -10.86
C LEU A 19 8.10 0.27 -11.63
N ALA A 20 8.19 1.08 -12.69
CA ALA A 20 7.04 1.40 -13.54
C ALA A 20 6.48 0.16 -14.26
N ARG A 21 7.34 -0.81 -14.61
CA ARG A 21 6.89 -2.09 -15.17
C ARG A 21 6.14 -2.91 -14.13
N ASP A 22 6.65 -2.94 -12.90
CA ASP A 22 6.03 -3.65 -11.78
C ASP A 22 4.66 -3.01 -11.45
N ALA A 23 4.57 -1.68 -11.44
CA ALA A 23 3.31 -0.95 -11.28
C ALA A 23 2.29 -1.30 -12.38
N LEU A 24 2.72 -1.30 -13.65
CA LEU A 24 1.87 -1.72 -14.79
C LEU A 24 1.53 -3.21 -14.80
N ALA A 25 2.16 -4.02 -13.94
CA ALA A 25 1.85 -5.43 -13.77
C ALA A 25 0.99 -5.71 -12.52
N ALA A 26 0.79 -4.72 -11.63
CA ALA A 26 -0.05 -4.86 -10.45
C ALA A 26 -1.50 -5.21 -10.84
N PRO A 27 -2.08 -6.31 -10.32
CA PRO A 27 -3.39 -6.80 -10.75
C PRO A 27 -4.51 -5.76 -10.73
N LEU A 28 -4.60 -4.98 -9.65
CA LEU A 28 -5.63 -3.96 -9.50
C LEU A 28 -5.43 -2.81 -10.48
N PHE A 29 -4.20 -2.33 -10.63
CA PHE A 29 -3.87 -1.26 -11.58
C PHE A 29 -4.14 -1.68 -13.03
N VAL A 30 -3.80 -2.93 -13.40
CA VAL A 30 -4.11 -3.50 -14.72
C VAL A 30 -5.62 -3.51 -14.98
N ARG A 31 -6.43 -3.89 -13.99
CA ARG A 31 -7.90 -3.90 -14.11
C ARG A 31 -8.44 -2.47 -14.27
N ALA A 32 -7.96 -1.52 -13.47
CA ALA A 32 -8.34 -0.11 -13.57
C ALA A 32 -8.06 0.45 -14.97
N VAL A 33 -6.85 0.22 -15.51
CA VAL A 33 -6.48 0.66 -16.88
C VAL A 33 -7.34 0.00 -17.96
N ARG A 34 -7.71 -1.27 -17.78
CA ARG A 34 -8.60 -1.97 -18.72
C ARG A 34 -10.02 -1.39 -18.67
N LEU A 35 -10.55 -1.12 -17.49
CA LEU A 35 -11.85 -0.46 -17.35
C LEU A 35 -11.85 0.97 -17.90
N ALA A 36 -10.78 1.72 -17.67
CA ALA A 36 -10.64 3.07 -18.22
C ALA A 36 -10.68 3.09 -19.76
N ARG A 37 -10.15 2.04 -20.41
CA ARG A 37 -10.21 1.86 -21.87
C ARG A 37 -11.53 1.28 -22.37
N TRP A 38 -12.24 0.54 -21.51
CA TRP A 38 -13.55 -0.03 -21.82
C TRP A 38 -14.66 1.02 -21.73
N ALA A 39 -14.52 1.97 -20.79
CA ALA A 39 -15.47 3.04 -20.60
C ALA A 39 -15.71 3.82 -21.91
N GLY A 40 -16.97 4.14 -22.17
CA GLY A 40 -17.39 4.84 -23.37
C GLY A 40 -18.55 5.81 -23.10
N PRO A 41 -19.09 6.45 -24.15
CA PRO A 41 -20.15 7.45 -24.01
C PRO A 41 -21.45 6.94 -23.35
N ASP A 42 -21.64 5.62 -23.34
CA ASP A 42 -22.80 4.96 -22.75
C ASP A 42 -22.54 4.47 -21.31
N THR A 43 -21.33 4.67 -20.78
CA THR A 43 -20.99 4.33 -19.38
C THR A 43 -21.61 5.36 -18.45
N ARG A 44 -22.25 4.86 -17.39
CA ARG A 44 -23.06 5.63 -16.45
C ARG A 44 -22.52 5.45 -15.06
N VAL A 45 -22.49 6.54 -14.31
CA VAL A 45 -22.01 6.56 -12.94
C VAL A 45 -23.06 7.15 -12.00
N GLY A 46 -23.08 6.65 -10.77
CA GLY A 46 -23.92 7.15 -9.70
C GLY A 46 -23.35 8.39 -9.02
N ALA A 47 -23.88 8.68 -7.84
CA ALA A 47 -23.54 9.86 -7.07
C ALA A 47 -22.23 9.62 -6.31
N GLY A 48 -21.14 10.17 -6.82
CA GLY A 48 -19.79 9.86 -6.34
C GLY A 48 -18.87 9.25 -7.39
N GLY A 49 -19.38 9.01 -8.61
CA GLY A 49 -18.58 8.52 -9.73
C GLY A 49 -18.44 7.00 -9.79
N GLU A 50 -19.14 6.26 -8.93
CA GLU A 50 -19.21 4.81 -8.93
C GLU A 50 -19.94 4.26 -10.16
N LEU A 51 -19.47 3.14 -10.71
CA LEU A 51 -20.14 2.48 -11.83
C LEU A 51 -21.50 1.97 -11.36
N VAL A 52 -22.56 2.28 -12.11
CA VAL A 52 -23.92 1.82 -11.75
C VAL A 52 -23.99 0.28 -11.71
N ASP A 53 -24.74 -0.26 -10.75
CA ASP A 53 -24.84 -1.71 -10.51
C ASP A 53 -25.21 -2.52 -11.77
N ALA A 54 -26.05 -1.95 -12.62
CA ALA A 54 -26.49 -2.57 -13.87
C ALA A 54 -25.33 -2.80 -14.86
N GLN A 55 -24.22 -2.06 -14.74
CA GLN A 55 -23.05 -2.17 -15.61
C GLN A 55 -21.91 -3.00 -15.01
N LEU A 56 -21.92 -3.28 -13.69
CA LEU A 56 -20.89 -4.09 -13.02
C LEU A 56 -20.70 -5.49 -13.63
N PRO A 57 -21.75 -6.26 -13.98
CA PRO A 57 -21.55 -7.58 -14.61
C PRO A 57 -20.82 -7.51 -15.95
N ALA A 58 -21.07 -6.47 -16.75
CA ALA A 58 -20.42 -6.29 -18.05
C ALA A 58 -18.95 -5.86 -17.88
N ALA A 59 -18.65 -5.04 -16.87
CA ALA A 59 -17.29 -4.66 -16.50
C ALA A 59 -16.49 -5.89 -16.01
N ALA A 60 -17.09 -6.71 -15.14
CA ALA A 60 -16.50 -7.96 -14.66
C ALA A 60 -16.20 -8.94 -15.81
N GLU A 61 -17.17 -9.14 -16.72
CA GLU A 61 -16.98 -9.95 -17.93
C GLU A 61 -15.83 -9.40 -18.79
N HIS A 62 -15.76 -8.08 -18.99
CA HIS A 62 -14.68 -7.45 -19.75
C HIS A 62 -13.30 -7.70 -19.13
N LEU A 63 -13.21 -7.71 -17.80
CA LEU A 63 -11.98 -8.02 -17.07
C LEU A 63 -11.62 -9.50 -17.09
N GLY A 64 -12.57 -10.38 -17.41
CA GLY A 64 -12.41 -11.84 -17.34
C GLY A 64 -12.54 -12.38 -15.91
N LEU A 65 -13.30 -11.67 -15.06
CA LEU A 65 -13.58 -12.05 -13.68
C LEU A 65 -14.75 -13.05 -13.63
N PRO A 66 -14.92 -13.78 -12.51
CA PRO A 66 -16.06 -14.66 -12.31
C PRO A 66 -17.40 -13.93 -12.46
N ALA A 67 -18.44 -14.65 -12.88
CA ALA A 67 -19.78 -14.09 -13.09
C ALA A 67 -20.64 -14.23 -11.82
N ASP A 68 -20.14 -13.71 -10.71
CA ASP A 68 -20.73 -13.74 -9.37
C ASP A 68 -20.52 -12.38 -8.66
N GLU A 69 -20.90 -12.32 -7.39
CA GLU A 69 -20.81 -11.11 -6.57
C GLU A 69 -19.35 -10.67 -6.37
N ASP A 70 -18.41 -11.61 -6.22
CA ASP A 70 -16.98 -11.32 -6.09
C ASP A 70 -16.43 -10.66 -7.36
N GLY A 71 -16.78 -11.18 -8.54
CA GLY A 71 -16.40 -10.57 -9.81
C GLY A 71 -16.93 -9.15 -9.99
N ALA A 72 -18.15 -8.88 -9.53
CA ALA A 72 -18.72 -7.54 -9.54
C ALA A 72 -18.01 -6.60 -8.53
N ALA A 73 -17.67 -7.10 -7.34
CA ALA A 73 -16.93 -6.35 -6.33
C ALA A 73 -15.53 -5.94 -6.83
N TYR A 74 -14.78 -6.88 -7.41
CA TYR A 74 -13.47 -6.60 -8.01
C TYR A 74 -13.53 -5.63 -9.20
N ALA A 75 -14.62 -5.64 -9.97
CA ALA A 75 -14.83 -4.67 -11.04
C ALA A 75 -15.14 -3.27 -10.48
N SER A 76 -15.92 -3.19 -9.40
CA SER A 76 -16.21 -1.94 -8.69
C SER A 76 -14.95 -1.33 -8.06
N GLU A 77 -14.14 -2.14 -7.39
CA GLU A 77 -12.84 -1.75 -6.83
C GLU A 77 -11.91 -1.16 -7.91
N ALA A 78 -11.72 -1.88 -9.02
CA ALA A 78 -10.92 -1.41 -10.13
C ALA A 78 -11.47 -0.14 -10.79
N TRP A 79 -12.79 0.04 -10.78
CA TRP A 79 -13.43 1.26 -11.29
C TRP A 79 -13.12 2.47 -10.40
N ARG A 80 -13.28 2.34 -9.08
CA ARG A 80 -12.95 3.40 -8.11
C ARG A 80 -11.50 3.83 -8.27
N LEU A 81 -10.58 2.86 -8.31
CA LEU A 81 -9.16 3.15 -8.55
C LEU A 81 -8.94 3.93 -9.87
N ALA A 82 -9.66 3.60 -10.94
CA ALA A 82 -9.53 4.32 -12.21
C ALA A 82 -10.02 5.77 -12.12
N VAL A 83 -11.02 6.07 -11.31
CA VAL A 83 -11.49 7.43 -11.02
C VAL A 83 -10.48 8.16 -10.14
N ASP A 84 -10.05 7.55 -9.03
CA ASP A 84 -9.14 8.18 -8.05
C ASP A 84 -7.77 8.50 -8.64
N THR A 85 -7.29 7.68 -9.57
CA THR A 85 -6.02 7.88 -10.29
C THR A 85 -6.14 8.78 -11.52
N GLY A 86 -7.32 9.37 -11.78
CA GLY A 86 -7.55 10.24 -12.95
C GLY A 86 -7.40 9.53 -14.29
N LEU A 87 -7.51 8.20 -14.33
CA LEU A 87 -7.63 7.46 -15.60
C LEU A 87 -9.00 7.68 -16.25
N LEU A 88 -9.99 8.04 -15.43
CA LEU A 88 -11.35 8.41 -15.83
C LEU A 88 -11.73 9.76 -15.20
N ASP A 89 -12.32 10.62 -16.03
CA ASP A 89 -12.91 11.88 -15.57
C ASP A 89 -14.43 11.71 -15.46
N VAL A 90 -14.96 11.91 -14.26
CA VAL A 90 -16.39 11.87 -13.97
C VAL A 90 -17.03 13.23 -14.24
N THR A 91 -18.18 13.22 -14.91
CA THR A 91 -19.04 14.39 -15.10
C THR A 91 -20.36 14.12 -14.42
N ASP A 92 -20.65 14.89 -13.38
CA ASP A 92 -21.91 14.83 -12.65
C ASP A 92 -23.12 15.14 -13.56
N PRO A 93 -24.28 14.54 -13.26
CA PRO A 93 -25.52 14.84 -13.98
C PRO A 93 -25.96 16.30 -13.75
N GLU A 94 -26.55 16.93 -14.77
CA GLU A 94 -27.14 18.28 -14.64
C GLU A 94 -28.45 18.29 -13.83
N GLU A 95 -29.12 17.14 -13.74
CA GLU A 95 -30.39 16.95 -13.02
C GLU A 95 -30.19 15.95 -11.87
N GLU A 96 -30.79 16.20 -10.70
CA GLU A 96 -30.63 15.36 -9.49
C GLU A 96 -31.07 13.89 -9.68
N ASP A 97 -31.97 13.60 -10.63
CA ASP A 97 -32.47 12.25 -10.92
C ASP A 97 -31.77 11.56 -12.12
N ALA A 98 -30.74 12.19 -12.70
CA ALA A 98 -30.00 11.64 -13.84
C ALA A 98 -28.70 10.96 -13.41
N GLU A 99 -28.19 10.05 -14.24
CA GLU A 99 -26.89 9.42 -14.04
C GLU A 99 -25.77 10.28 -14.61
N GLY A 100 -24.62 10.29 -13.93
CA GLY A 100 -23.40 10.92 -14.41
C GLY A 100 -22.85 10.20 -15.64
N THR A 101 -21.89 10.86 -16.29
CA THR A 101 -21.15 10.29 -17.42
C THR A 101 -19.66 10.30 -17.13
N VAL A 102 -18.90 9.59 -17.95
CA VAL A 102 -17.47 9.46 -17.79
C VAL A 102 -16.76 9.70 -19.12
N SER A 103 -15.55 10.22 -19.05
CA SER A 103 -14.64 10.32 -20.19
C SER A 103 -13.25 9.84 -19.81
N ALA A 104 -12.39 9.60 -20.80
CA ALA A 104 -11.01 9.21 -20.56
C ALA A 104 -10.25 10.39 -19.92
N GLY A 105 -9.65 10.16 -18.75
CA GLY A 105 -8.85 11.16 -18.06
C GLY A 105 -7.45 11.33 -18.68
N GLU A 106 -6.76 12.40 -18.31
CA GLU A 106 -5.46 12.75 -18.88
C GLU A 106 -4.36 11.71 -18.55
N ASN A 107 -4.43 11.11 -17.37
CA ASN A 107 -3.45 10.13 -16.89
C ASN A 107 -3.45 8.84 -17.74
N LEU A 108 -4.57 8.49 -18.38
CA LEU A 108 -4.64 7.33 -19.26
C LEU A 108 -3.67 7.44 -20.45
N GLY A 109 -3.45 8.66 -20.96
CA GLY A 109 -2.49 8.92 -22.03
C GLY A 109 -1.03 8.76 -21.56
N LEU A 110 -0.73 9.21 -20.35
CA LEU A 110 0.61 9.16 -19.76
C LEU A 110 1.13 7.72 -19.58
N LEU A 111 0.25 6.75 -19.34
CA LEU A 111 0.64 5.34 -19.22
C LEU A 111 1.29 4.75 -20.48
N THR A 112 1.13 5.41 -21.65
CA THR A 112 1.71 4.95 -22.92
C THR A 112 2.69 5.94 -23.54
N ALA A 113 2.48 7.23 -23.32
CA ALA A 113 3.29 8.30 -23.92
C ALA A 113 4.23 9.00 -22.92
N GLY A 114 4.04 8.76 -21.61
CA GLY A 114 4.80 9.35 -20.53
C GLY A 114 6.12 8.65 -20.24
N SER A 115 6.80 9.18 -19.23
CA SER A 115 7.99 8.62 -18.62
C SER A 115 7.64 7.55 -17.57
N PRO A 116 8.61 6.71 -17.16
CA PRO A 116 8.43 5.81 -16.02
C PRO A 116 7.98 6.53 -14.75
N GLN A 117 8.44 7.76 -14.53
CA GLN A 117 8.04 8.57 -13.37
C GLN A 117 6.55 8.95 -13.42
N ASP A 118 6.01 9.27 -14.60
CA ASP A 118 4.58 9.58 -14.75
C ASP A 118 3.71 8.36 -14.35
N VAL A 119 4.13 7.15 -14.74
CA VAL A 119 3.47 5.91 -14.34
C VAL A 119 3.54 5.70 -12.82
N LEU A 120 4.72 5.95 -12.22
CA LEU A 120 4.90 5.80 -10.78
C LEU A 120 4.12 6.84 -9.97
N SER A 121 3.96 8.06 -10.47
CA SER A 121 3.10 9.07 -9.86
C SER A 121 1.64 8.63 -9.85
N ILE A 122 1.11 8.15 -10.99
CA ILE A 122 -0.27 7.66 -11.07
C ILE A 122 -0.48 6.43 -10.17
N TRP A 123 0.53 5.55 -10.08
CA TRP A 123 0.48 4.41 -9.17
C TRP A 123 0.52 4.83 -7.70
N LEU A 124 1.26 5.88 -7.32
CA LEU A 124 1.26 6.43 -5.96
C LEU A 124 -0.11 7.01 -5.58
N ASP A 125 -0.77 7.75 -6.48
CA ASP A 125 -2.14 8.22 -6.26
C ASP A 125 -3.10 7.03 -6.00
N GLY A 126 -2.89 5.93 -6.72
CA GLY A 126 -3.65 4.70 -6.53
C GLY A 126 -3.33 3.97 -5.23
N LEU A 127 -2.06 3.99 -4.81
CA LEU A 127 -1.65 3.46 -3.51
C LEU A 127 -2.32 4.25 -2.37
N ASP A 128 -2.42 5.57 -2.50
CA ASP A 128 -3.06 6.41 -1.47
C ASP A 128 -4.56 6.11 -1.36
N ALA A 129 -5.24 5.89 -2.49
CA ALA A 129 -6.63 5.45 -2.50
C ALA A 129 -6.82 4.08 -1.82
N VAL A 130 -5.99 3.08 -2.17
CA VAL A 130 -6.05 1.75 -1.55
C VAL A 130 -5.67 1.78 -0.07
N HIS A 131 -4.74 2.65 0.32
CA HIS A 131 -4.40 2.85 1.72
C HIS A 131 -5.58 3.44 2.51
N ALA A 132 -6.29 4.41 1.94
CA ALA A 132 -7.48 4.97 2.56
C ALA A 132 -8.57 3.89 2.75
N ASP A 133 -8.79 3.06 1.73
CA ASP A 133 -9.72 1.92 1.80
C ASP A 133 -9.30 0.89 2.86
N ALA A 134 -8.00 0.59 2.98
CA ALA A 134 -7.50 -0.35 3.99
C ALA A 134 -7.65 0.16 5.44
N THR A 135 -7.75 1.47 5.64
CA THR A 135 -7.96 2.08 6.97
C THR A 135 -9.42 2.37 7.29
N ALA A 136 -10.33 2.12 6.34
CA ALA A 136 -11.75 2.32 6.52
C ALA A 136 -12.35 1.20 7.41
N PRO A 137 -13.36 1.51 8.24
CA PRO A 137 -13.99 0.51 9.08
C PRO A 137 -14.86 -0.43 8.24
N VAL A 138 -14.85 -1.72 8.56
CA VAL A 138 -15.77 -2.69 7.96
C VAL A 138 -17.16 -2.47 8.57
N LEU A 139 -18.14 -2.14 7.72
CA LEU A 139 -19.50 -1.85 8.15
C LEU A 139 -20.41 -3.04 7.81
N ASP A 140 -20.72 -3.86 8.83
CA ASP A 140 -21.59 -5.03 8.67
C ASP A 140 -23.08 -4.66 8.56
N ASP A 141 -23.52 -3.61 9.25
CA ASP A 141 -24.89 -3.09 9.16
C ASP A 141 -24.92 -1.56 9.18
N PHE A 142 -25.02 -0.98 7.99
CA PHE A 142 -25.12 0.47 7.81
C PHE A 142 -26.38 1.05 8.49
N THR A 143 -27.41 0.24 8.75
CA THR A 143 -28.68 0.73 9.30
C THR A 143 -28.59 1.16 10.77
N ASP A 144 -27.61 0.64 11.52
CA ASP A 144 -27.36 1.02 12.91
C ASP A 144 -26.63 2.37 13.04
N LEU A 145 -26.05 2.88 11.94
CA LEU A 145 -25.31 4.14 11.89
C LEU A 145 -26.14 5.30 11.35
N VAL A 146 -27.26 5.01 10.69
CA VAL A 146 -28.14 6.06 10.14
C VAL A 146 -29.06 6.56 11.24
N GLY A 147 -28.83 7.79 11.70
CA GLY A 147 -29.70 8.49 12.63
C GLY A 147 -31.12 8.68 12.08
N GLU A 148 -32.07 8.98 12.97
CA GLU A 148 -33.48 9.19 12.59
C GLU A 148 -33.69 10.31 11.55
N ASP A 149 -32.70 11.18 11.35
CA ASP A 149 -32.68 12.27 10.37
C ASP A 149 -31.94 11.94 9.05
N GLY A 150 -31.41 10.72 8.92
CA GLY A 150 -30.63 10.28 7.76
C GLY A 150 -29.15 10.67 7.81
N SER A 151 -28.66 11.27 8.92
CA SER A 151 -27.23 11.50 9.13
C SER A 151 -26.51 10.20 9.54
N ILE A 152 -25.24 10.07 9.17
CA ILE A 152 -24.40 8.94 9.60
C ILE A 152 -23.68 9.35 10.89
N ASP A 153 -23.90 8.60 11.97
CA ASP A 153 -23.23 8.81 13.26
C ASP A 153 -21.87 8.09 13.27
N PHE A 154 -20.85 8.74 12.69
CA PHE A 154 -19.48 8.21 12.69
C PHE A 154 -18.86 8.14 14.09
N ASP A 155 -19.34 8.96 15.04
CA ASP A 155 -18.84 8.95 16.43
C ASP A 155 -19.23 7.66 17.17
N ALA A 156 -20.26 6.95 16.71
CA ALA A 156 -20.70 5.68 17.28
C ALA A 156 -19.76 4.49 16.95
N LEU A 157 -18.89 4.64 15.94
CA LEU A 157 -17.98 3.59 15.48
C LEU A 157 -16.71 3.45 16.32
N ASP A 158 -16.44 4.38 17.24
CA ASP A 158 -15.15 4.52 17.96
C ASP A 158 -13.93 4.47 17.01
N TRP A 159 -14.15 4.85 15.75
CA TRP A 159 -13.17 4.81 14.67
C TRP A 159 -12.43 6.15 14.58
N ASP A 160 -11.11 6.09 14.69
CA ASP A 160 -10.22 7.24 14.52
C ASP A 160 -9.42 7.04 13.22
N PRO A 161 -9.78 7.75 12.12
CA PRO A 161 -9.12 7.58 10.83
C PRO A 161 -7.64 7.94 10.87
N GLU A 162 -7.26 8.95 11.66
CA GLU A 162 -5.86 9.32 11.82
C GLU A 162 -5.07 8.23 12.55
N ALA A 163 -5.64 7.62 13.60
CA ALA A 163 -5.00 6.54 14.33
C ALA A 163 -4.86 5.26 13.50
N GLU A 164 -5.88 4.91 12.69
CA GLU A 164 -5.81 3.75 11.79
C GLU A 164 -4.74 3.93 10.71
N ALA A 165 -4.65 5.14 10.13
CA ALA A 165 -3.60 5.48 9.17
C ALA A 165 -2.21 5.45 9.81
N GLU A 166 -2.03 6.03 11.00
CA GLU A 166 -0.75 5.99 11.72
C GLU A 166 -0.33 4.56 12.07
N PHE A 167 -1.27 3.70 12.46
CA PHE A 167 -0.99 2.29 12.72
C PHE A 167 -0.47 1.58 11.45
N LEU A 168 -1.19 1.70 10.32
CA LEU A 168 -0.80 1.05 9.08
C LEU A 168 0.52 1.61 8.52
N ASP A 169 0.72 2.92 8.55
CA ASP A 169 1.99 3.56 8.16
C ASP A 169 3.15 3.09 9.07
N GLY A 170 2.90 2.92 10.38
CA GLY A 170 3.86 2.36 11.32
C GLY A 170 4.24 0.91 10.97
N VAL A 171 3.26 0.08 10.62
CA VAL A 171 3.47 -1.31 10.19
C VAL A 171 4.28 -1.38 8.89
N LEU A 172 3.90 -0.60 7.88
CA LEU A 172 4.62 -0.52 6.61
C LEU A 172 6.05 0.01 6.81
N GLY A 173 6.24 0.97 7.70
CA GLY A 173 7.55 1.49 8.05
C GLY A 173 8.43 0.48 8.79
N ASN A 174 7.85 -0.35 9.66
CA ASN A 174 8.57 -1.44 10.29
C ASN A 174 8.94 -2.53 9.26
N LEU A 175 8.04 -2.90 8.36
CA LEU A 175 8.35 -3.82 7.26
C LEU A 175 9.49 -3.28 6.37
N TYR A 176 9.51 -1.96 6.12
CA TYR A 176 10.60 -1.30 5.40
C TYR A 176 11.94 -1.49 6.14
N LEU A 177 11.98 -1.25 7.45
CA LEU A 177 13.18 -1.43 8.26
C LEU A 177 13.66 -2.88 8.31
N LEU A 178 12.75 -3.83 8.52
CA LEU A 178 13.05 -5.27 8.48
C LEU A 178 13.66 -5.66 7.14
N THR A 179 13.07 -5.17 6.03
CA THR A 179 13.58 -5.41 4.68
C THR A 179 15.00 -4.85 4.47
N LEU A 180 15.38 -3.76 5.15
CA LEU A 180 16.72 -3.16 5.05
C LEU A 180 17.76 -3.81 5.98
N ALA A 181 17.33 -4.26 7.16
CA ALA A 181 18.19 -4.94 8.13
C ALA A 181 18.78 -6.24 7.57
N ASP A 182 18.04 -6.90 6.69
CA ASP A 182 18.35 -8.24 6.15
C ASP A 182 19.27 -8.28 4.91
N ASN A 183 20.25 -7.38 4.83
CA ASN A 183 21.33 -7.43 3.82
C ASN A 183 22.29 -8.65 3.98
N GLY A 184 21.78 -9.87 4.21
CA GLY A 184 22.56 -11.11 4.16
C GLY A 184 21.94 -12.42 4.65
N ALA A 185 20.75 -12.47 5.28
CA ALA A 185 20.21 -13.74 5.81
C ALA A 185 18.68 -13.90 5.97
N GLY A 186 17.86 -12.84 5.85
CA GLY A 186 16.40 -12.88 6.05
C GLY A 186 15.58 -12.46 4.83
N GLU A 187 15.86 -12.99 3.64
CA GLU A 187 15.08 -12.69 2.40
C GLU A 187 13.61 -13.15 2.43
N GLY A 188 13.17 -13.76 3.53
CA GLY A 188 11.87 -14.40 3.66
C GLY A 188 10.75 -13.44 4.06
N PRO A 189 9.49 -13.82 3.79
CA PRO A 189 8.34 -13.07 4.31
C PRO A 189 8.30 -13.12 5.84
N VAL A 190 7.71 -12.09 6.44
CA VAL A 190 7.54 -11.90 7.88
C VAL A 190 6.18 -12.48 8.31
N PRO A 191 6.13 -13.29 9.38
CA PRO A 191 4.85 -13.75 9.95
C PRO A 191 4.03 -12.60 10.54
N LEU A 192 2.72 -12.59 10.29
CA LEU A 192 1.82 -11.56 10.82
C LEU A 192 1.84 -11.49 12.36
N PRO A 193 1.86 -12.61 13.14
CA PRO A 193 1.97 -12.54 14.59
C PRO A 193 3.23 -11.80 15.06
N ALA A 194 4.36 -12.02 14.38
CA ALA A 194 5.62 -11.36 14.72
C ALA A 194 5.56 -9.85 14.39
N LEU A 195 4.94 -9.50 13.26
CA LEU A 195 4.73 -8.11 12.86
C LEU A 195 3.79 -7.38 13.82
N ALA A 196 2.65 -7.97 14.17
CA ALA A 196 1.70 -7.41 15.14
C ALA A 196 2.35 -7.24 16.53
N ALA A 197 3.07 -8.26 17.00
CA ALA A 197 3.81 -8.19 18.26
C ALA A 197 4.84 -7.05 18.28
N SER A 198 5.56 -6.81 17.17
CA SER A 198 6.54 -5.73 17.11
C SER A 198 5.94 -4.32 17.20
N MET A 199 4.64 -4.16 16.94
CA MET A 199 3.94 -2.88 17.06
C MET A 199 3.35 -2.65 18.46
N ILE A 200 2.98 -3.74 19.15
CA ILE A 200 2.22 -3.68 20.41
C ILE A 200 3.09 -3.97 21.62
N VAL A 201 3.99 -4.94 21.54
CA VAL A 201 4.79 -5.39 22.67
C VAL A 201 5.95 -4.41 22.90
N PRO A 202 6.05 -3.78 24.09
CA PRO A 202 7.15 -2.88 24.39
C PRO A 202 8.50 -3.61 24.44
N ASP A 203 9.56 -2.99 23.91
CA ASP A 203 10.91 -3.56 23.84
C ASP A 203 11.52 -3.98 25.20
N ASP A 204 11.07 -3.38 26.30
CA ASP A 204 11.56 -3.64 27.67
C ASP A 204 10.66 -4.55 28.51
N MET A 205 9.59 -5.09 27.90
CA MET A 205 8.68 -6.03 28.54
C MET A 205 9.31 -7.43 28.64
N GLY A 206 9.02 -8.13 29.75
CA GLY A 206 9.40 -9.53 29.95
C GLY A 206 8.48 -10.48 29.19
N GLU A 207 7.70 -11.28 29.90
CA GLU A 207 6.63 -12.10 29.29
C GLU A 207 5.41 -11.20 29.01
N PRO A 208 4.83 -11.23 27.79
CA PRO A 208 3.60 -10.51 27.48
C PRO A 208 2.45 -10.96 28.40
N THR A 209 1.66 -10.00 28.89
CA THR A 209 0.44 -10.30 29.65
C THR A 209 -0.69 -10.77 28.73
N ASP A 210 -1.68 -11.47 29.28
CA ASP A 210 -2.86 -11.94 28.54
C ASP A 210 -3.52 -10.80 27.73
N ASP A 211 -3.69 -9.61 28.32
CA ASP A 211 -4.25 -8.42 27.66
C ASP A 211 -3.44 -7.96 26.43
N ILE A 212 -2.12 -8.17 26.42
CA ILE A 212 -1.24 -7.82 25.30
C ILE A 212 -1.35 -8.87 24.20
N LEU A 213 -1.49 -10.14 24.57
CA LEU A 213 -1.69 -11.24 23.62
C LEU A 213 -3.02 -11.12 22.88
N GLU A 214 -4.07 -10.66 23.57
CA GLU A 214 -5.36 -10.33 22.95
C GLU A 214 -5.20 -9.22 21.92
N GLN A 215 -4.56 -8.10 22.28
CA GLN A 215 -4.29 -6.99 21.35
C GLN A 215 -3.46 -7.43 20.13
N VAL A 216 -2.45 -8.28 20.33
CA VAL A 216 -1.64 -8.81 19.22
C VAL A 216 -2.50 -9.64 18.28
N SER A 217 -3.44 -10.42 18.80
CA SER A 217 -4.36 -11.23 18.00
C SER A 217 -5.35 -10.37 17.22
N GLU A 218 -5.90 -9.32 17.83
CA GLU A 218 -6.76 -8.34 17.17
C GLU A 218 -6.02 -7.61 16.04
N ALA A 219 -4.81 -7.12 16.32
CA ALA A 219 -3.99 -6.47 15.31
C ALA A 219 -3.57 -7.42 14.18
N MET A 220 -3.31 -8.69 14.47
CA MET A 220 -3.04 -9.71 13.46
C MET A 220 -4.23 -9.87 12.50
N MET A 221 -5.45 -9.96 13.02
CA MET A 221 -6.66 -10.08 12.19
C MET A 221 -6.92 -8.82 11.36
N ARG A 222 -6.77 -7.64 11.97
CA ARG A 222 -6.84 -6.37 11.25
C ARG A 222 -5.82 -6.30 10.11
N LEU A 223 -4.59 -6.74 10.37
CA LEU A 223 -3.54 -6.79 9.35
C LEU A 223 -3.84 -7.79 8.23
N ASP A 224 -4.53 -8.91 8.53
CA ASP A 224 -4.96 -9.86 7.51
C ASP A 224 -5.87 -9.18 6.48
N ASP A 225 -6.90 -8.48 6.95
CA ASP A 225 -7.83 -7.75 6.09
C ASP A 225 -7.14 -6.62 5.30
N GLN A 226 -6.29 -5.84 5.99
CA GLN A 226 -5.55 -4.75 5.36
C GLN A 226 -4.60 -5.23 4.26
N PHE A 227 -3.86 -6.31 4.48
CA PHE A 227 -2.94 -6.83 3.48
C PHE A 227 -3.65 -7.50 2.30
N ARG A 228 -4.86 -8.06 2.48
CA ARG A 228 -5.70 -8.52 1.36
C ARG A 228 -6.07 -7.37 0.41
N LEU A 229 -6.30 -6.17 0.94
CA LEU A 229 -6.60 -4.96 0.14
C LEU A 229 -5.33 -4.36 -0.49
N LEU A 230 -4.19 -4.43 0.20
CA LEU A 230 -2.92 -3.87 -0.29
C LEU A 230 -2.19 -4.77 -1.31
N GLU A 231 -2.33 -6.09 -1.24
CA GLU A 231 -1.65 -7.01 -2.17
C GLU A 231 -1.96 -6.71 -3.65
N PRO A 232 -3.21 -6.47 -4.08
CA PRO A 232 -3.56 -6.26 -5.48
C PRO A 232 -2.94 -5.01 -6.13
N ILE A 233 -2.60 -3.97 -5.35
CA ILE A 233 -1.90 -2.77 -5.86
C ILE A 233 -0.37 -2.98 -5.92
N GLY A 234 0.12 -4.09 -5.37
CA GLY A 234 1.49 -4.57 -5.55
C GLY A 234 2.51 -4.04 -4.54
N ILE A 235 2.08 -3.45 -3.43
CA ILE A 235 2.97 -3.00 -2.35
C ILE A 235 3.54 -4.18 -1.54
N VAL A 236 2.79 -5.27 -1.40
CA VAL A 236 3.20 -6.47 -0.67
C VAL A 236 2.99 -7.74 -1.48
N GLU A 237 3.84 -8.73 -1.24
CA GLU A 237 3.55 -10.15 -1.47
C GLU A 237 2.93 -10.69 -0.18
N TYR A 238 1.71 -11.20 -0.27
CA TYR A 238 0.94 -11.58 0.90
C TYR A 238 0.39 -13.01 0.80
N ARG A 239 0.48 -13.73 1.92
CA ARG A 239 -0.20 -15.01 2.12
C ARG A 239 -1.18 -14.82 3.28
N PRO A 240 -2.50 -14.95 3.03
CA PRO A 240 -3.52 -14.85 4.08
C PRO A 240 -3.38 -15.88 5.19
N VAL A 241 -3.94 -15.56 6.36
CA VAL A 241 -4.19 -16.48 7.46
C VAL A 241 -5.09 -17.63 6.98
N ASP A 242 -4.77 -18.84 7.40
CA ASP A 242 -5.57 -20.03 7.12
C ASP A 242 -6.89 -19.96 7.89
N GLU A 243 -8.00 -19.78 7.18
CA GLU A 243 -9.36 -19.70 7.77
C GLU A 243 -9.72 -20.94 8.61
N ALA A 244 -9.08 -22.10 8.39
CA ALA A 244 -9.29 -23.27 9.24
C ALA A 244 -8.80 -23.07 10.69
N LEU A 245 -7.81 -22.19 10.91
CA LEU A 245 -7.37 -21.79 12.26
C LEU A 245 -8.39 -20.88 12.95
N MET A 246 -9.13 -20.09 12.18
CA MET A 246 -10.15 -19.16 12.68
C MET A 246 -11.43 -19.86 13.15
N VAL A 247 -11.65 -21.14 12.76
CA VAL A 247 -12.83 -21.92 13.15
C VAL A 247 -12.60 -22.74 14.43
N GLU A 248 -11.34 -22.95 14.85
CA GLU A 248 -10.95 -23.63 16.09
C GLU A 248 -10.79 -22.66 17.27
N GLU A 249 -11.59 -21.58 17.30
CA GLU A 249 -11.61 -20.55 18.35
C GLU A 249 -11.66 -21.16 19.75
N GLY A 250 -10.51 -21.11 20.42
CA GLY A 250 -10.36 -21.50 21.81
C GLY A 250 -8.92 -21.40 22.31
N GLU A 251 -7.93 -21.67 21.46
CA GLU A 251 -6.51 -21.60 21.84
C GLU A 251 -5.65 -21.24 20.60
N ALA A 252 -5.67 -19.97 20.16
CA ALA A 252 -4.54 -19.43 19.41
C ALA A 252 -3.38 -19.33 20.41
N SER A 253 -2.68 -20.44 20.63
CA SER A 253 -1.67 -20.54 21.68
C SER A 253 -0.43 -19.71 21.30
N VAL A 254 0.14 -19.08 22.32
CA VAL A 254 1.45 -18.41 22.38
C VAL A 254 2.65 -19.22 21.86
N ASP A 255 2.43 -20.41 21.31
CA ASP A 255 3.45 -21.27 20.72
C ASP A 255 3.84 -20.83 19.29
N ALA A 256 3.11 -19.92 18.63
CA ALA A 256 3.50 -19.42 17.29
C ALA A 256 4.84 -18.64 17.25
N VAL A 257 5.32 -18.17 18.42
CA VAL A 257 6.63 -17.49 18.54
C VAL A 257 7.79 -18.50 18.70
N GLY A 258 7.49 -19.81 18.73
CA GLY A 258 8.48 -20.89 18.87
C GLY A 258 8.10 -22.25 18.26
N GLY A 259 7.02 -22.31 17.46
CA GLY A 259 6.49 -23.51 16.82
C GLY A 259 7.31 -23.95 15.60
N ASP A 260 7.03 -25.13 15.08
CA ASP A 260 7.64 -25.62 13.82
C ASP A 260 7.34 -24.64 12.67
N GLU A 261 8.28 -24.47 11.74
CA GLU A 261 8.17 -23.53 10.59
C GLU A 261 6.86 -23.71 9.78
N ASP A 262 6.32 -24.94 9.74
CA ASP A 262 5.06 -25.26 9.07
C ASP A 262 3.83 -24.66 9.76
N ASP A 263 3.87 -24.42 11.08
CA ASP A 263 2.75 -23.87 11.87
C ASP A 263 2.66 -22.34 11.71
N VAL A 264 3.82 -21.67 11.71
CA VAL A 264 3.89 -20.20 11.60
C VAL A 264 3.36 -19.68 10.26
N THR A 265 3.58 -20.41 9.17
CA THR A 265 3.11 -19.97 7.83
C THR A 265 1.59 -20.02 7.64
N ARG A 266 0.86 -20.64 8.58
CA ARG A 266 -0.61 -20.67 8.57
C ARG A 266 -1.21 -19.41 9.19
N TYR A 267 -0.44 -18.65 9.95
CA TYR A 267 -0.84 -17.37 10.56
C TYR A 267 -0.59 -16.18 9.64
N GLY A 268 -0.43 -16.40 8.34
CA GLY A 268 -0.21 -15.36 7.35
C GLY A 268 1.24 -14.87 7.28
N MET A 269 1.68 -14.52 6.08
CA MET A 269 3.06 -14.12 5.78
C MET A 269 3.05 -12.91 4.84
N VAL A 270 3.87 -11.89 5.13
CA VAL A 270 3.91 -10.66 4.33
C VAL A 270 5.34 -10.24 4.00
N LYS A 271 5.56 -9.68 2.82
CA LYS A 271 6.84 -9.11 2.40
C LYS A 271 6.61 -7.88 1.53
N LEU A 272 7.42 -6.84 1.70
CA LEU A 272 7.42 -5.72 0.76
C LEU A 272 8.00 -6.15 -0.60
N THR A 273 7.32 -5.77 -1.67
CA THR A 273 7.86 -5.89 -3.02
C THR A 273 8.89 -4.76 -3.27
N PRO A 274 9.71 -4.83 -4.34
CA PRO A 274 10.54 -3.68 -4.75
C PRO A 274 9.71 -2.42 -5.02
N LEU A 275 8.50 -2.57 -5.56
CA LEU A 275 7.55 -1.48 -5.77
C LEU A 275 7.01 -0.95 -4.44
N GLY A 276 6.74 -1.83 -3.49
CA GLY A 276 6.33 -1.45 -2.14
C GLY A 276 7.40 -0.69 -1.37
N LEU A 277 8.67 -1.09 -1.48
CA LEU A 277 9.79 -0.30 -0.93
C LEU A 277 9.84 1.12 -1.48
N TYR A 278 9.55 1.29 -2.78
CA TYR A 278 9.44 2.61 -3.39
C TYR A 278 8.25 3.39 -2.83
N GLY A 279 7.06 2.78 -2.78
CA GLY A 279 5.83 3.42 -2.27
C GLY A 279 5.93 3.84 -0.81
N VAL A 280 6.37 2.94 0.08
CA VAL A 280 6.58 3.25 1.50
C VAL A 280 7.61 4.36 1.68
N ARG A 281 8.71 4.34 0.92
CA ARG A 281 9.68 5.44 0.96
C ARG A 281 9.06 6.77 0.51
N ALA A 282 8.25 6.78 -0.56
CA ALA A 282 7.60 7.99 -1.04
C ALA A 282 6.69 8.59 0.05
N ARG A 283 5.87 7.76 0.70
CA ARG A 283 5.01 8.17 1.83
C ARG A 283 5.81 8.69 3.02
N MET A 284 6.90 8.02 3.39
CA MET A 284 7.81 8.50 4.45
C MET A 284 8.38 9.89 4.13
N LEU A 285 8.80 10.12 2.89
CA LEU A 285 9.31 11.43 2.46
C LEU A 285 8.24 12.52 2.53
N GLU A 286 7.00 12.20 2.15
CA GLU A 286 5.86 13.10 2.27
C GLU A 286 5.53 13.44 3.74
N ALA A 287 5.61 12.46 4.63
CA ALA A 287 5.50 12.64 6.08
C ALA A 287 6.70 13.38 6.70
N GLY A 288 7.73 13.71 5.92
CA GLY A 288 8.92 14.42 6.37
C GLY A 288 9.90 13.56 7.18
N VAL A 289 9.84 12.23 6.99
CA VAL A 289 10.83 11.27 7.48
C VAL A 289 12.03 11.24 6.51
N ASP A 290 13.25 11.27 7.04
CA ASP A 290 14.46 11.20 6.25
C ASP A 290 14.75 9.73 5.85
N ALA A 291 14.30 9.35 4.66
CA ALA A 291 14.39 8.01 4.09
C ALA A 291 15.29 8.00 2.83
N PRO A 292 16.63 8.07 2.98
CA PRO A 292 17.53 8.17 1.84
C PRO A 292 17.51 6.92 0.93
N ALA A 293 17.85 7.11 -0.34
CA ALA A 293 18.12 6.04 -1.28
C ALA A 293 19.52 6.17 -1.88
N VAL A 294 20.14 5.03 -2.18
CA VAL A 294 21.40 4.99 -2.92
C VAL A 294 21.17 5.58 -4.32
N GLY A 295 21.89 6.65 -4.63
CA GLY A 295 21.77 7.45 -5.85
C GLY A 295 21.30 8.88 -5.59
N ASP A 296 20.70 9.19 -4.43
CA ASP A 296 20.20 10.53 -4.11
C ASP A 296 21.29 11.62 -4.13
N LEU A 297 22.55 11.23 -3.85
CA LEU A 297 23.69 12.13 -3.81
C LEU A 297 24.47 12.18 -5.13
N ALA A 298 24.18 11.30 -6.09
CA ALA A 298 24.96 11.15 -7.33
C ALA A 298 25.07 12.44 -8.18
N GLY A 299 24.07 13.32 -8.11
CA GLY A 299 24.06 14.62 -8.80
C GLY A 299 24.39 15.83 -7.92
N LYS A 300 24.81 15.62 -6.67
CA LYS A 300 25.04 16.68 -5.68
C LYS A 300 26.50 17.11 -5.64
N GLY A 301 26.80 18.22 -4.96
CA GLY A 301 28.16 18.69 -4.71
C GLY A 301 28.97 17.72 -3.84
N ALA A 302 30.30 17.82 -3.92
CA ALA A 302 31.20 16.97 -3.13
C ALA A 302 31.05 17.16 -1.61
N ASP A 303 30.67 18.36 -1.18
CA ASP A 303 30.33 18.68 0.21
C ASP A 303 29.09 17.89 0.66
N ALA A 304 28.00 17.96 -0.10
CA ALA A 304 26.78 17.21 0.19
C ALA A 304 26.99 15.68 0.16
N LEU A 305 27.84 15.19 -0.75
CA LEU A 305 28.20 13.77 -0.78
C LEU A 305 28.92 13.37 0.52
N LEU A 306 29.96 14.11 0.92
CA LEU A 306 30.77 13.77 2.10
C LEU A 306 29.96 13.88 3.40
N ASP A 307 29.12 14.90 3.51
CA ASP A 307 28.22 15.09 4.66
C ASP A 307 27.16 13.99 4.73
N GLY A 308 26.65 13.50 3.59
CA GLY A 308 25.64 12.44 3.56
C GLY A 308 26.21 11.04 3.86
N ILE A 309 27.27 10.64 3.17
CA ILE A 309 27.77 9.25 3.25
C ILE A 309 28.38 8.89 4.61
N VAL A 310 28.70 9.86 5.46
CA VAL A 310 29.24 9.60 6.81
C VAL A 310 28.26 8.83 7.69
N HIS A 311 26.97 8.92 7.39
CA HIS A 311 25.89 8.23 8.09
C HIS A 311 25.47 6.92 7.40
N TYR A 312 26.04 6.60 6.24
CA TYR A 312 25.66 5.42 5.47
C TYR A 312 26.45 4.17 5.89
N PRO A 313 25.84 2.98 5.84
CA PRO A 313 26.58 1.73 5.88
C PRO A 313 27.64 1.67 4.77
N GLU A 314 28.77 1.01 5.01
CA GLU A 314 29.92 0.99 4.09
C GLU A 314 29.54 0.57 2.66
N SER A 315 28.67 -0.43 2.52
CA SER A 315 28.21 -0.92 1.24
C SER A 315 27.43 0.13 0.45
N ALA A 316 26.56 0.89 1.12
CA ALA A 316 25.77 1.99 0.55
C ALA A 316 26.67 3.17 0.20
N ALA A 317 27.52 3.64 1.11
CA ALA A 317 28.49 4.70 0.87
C ALA A 317 29.37 4.41 -0.36
N ARG A 318 29.86 3.17 -0.49
CA ARG A 318 30.66 2.75 -1.64
C ARG A 318 29.88 2.75 -2.95
N ALA A 319 28.60 2.38 -2.93
CA ALA A 319 27.75 2.45 -4.11
C ALA A 319 27.46 3.91 -4.51
N GLU A 320 27.19 4.76 -3.52
CA GLU A 320 26.95 6.19 -3.72
C GLU A 320 28.14 6.87 -4.40
N VAL A 321 29.35 6.67 -3.86
CA VAL A 321 30.58 7.25 -4.42
C VAL A 321 30.82 6.77 -5.86
N LYS A 322 30.51 5.51 -6.18
CA LYS A 322 30.63 5.00 -7.56
C LYS A 322 29.66 5.71 -8.51
N LEU A 323 28.40 5.90 -8.09
CA LEU A 323 27.39 6.59 -8.89
C LEU A 323 27.76 8.07 -9.09
N TRP A 324 28.18 8.75 -8.03
CA TRP A 324 28.64 10.14 -8.08
C TRP A 324 29.84 10.32 -9.02
N LEU A 325 30.84 9.43 -8.94
CA LEU A 325 32.01 9.47 -9.83
C LEU A 325 31.66 9.22 -11.29
N ALA A 326 30.67 8.36 -11.57
CA ALA A 326 30.18 8.15 -12.92
C ALA A 326 29.53 9.43 -13.48
N GLY A 327 28.67 10.10 -12.70
CA GLY A 327 28.06 11.38 -13.07
C GLY A 327 29.07 12.52 -13.23
N TYR A 328 30.12 12.54 -12.42
CA TYR A 328 31.22 13.51 -12.54
C TYR A 328 32.01 13.32 -13.84
N ALA A 329 32.25 12.07 -14.26
CA ALA A 329 32.96 11.77 -15.51
C ALA A 329 32.16 12.19 -16.75
N ASP A 330 30.82 12.16 -16.67
CA ASP A 330 29.91 12.58 -17.74
C ASP A 330 29.60 14.09 -17.72
N GLY A 331 30.19 14.86 -16.79
CA GLY A 331 30.07 16.32 -16.71
C GLY A 331 28.75 16.83 -16.09
N ALA A 332 28.00 15.95 -15.42
CA ALA A 332 26.71 16.28 -14.80
C ALA A 332 26.82 16.96 -13.42
N VAL A 333 28.03 17.02 -12.84
CA VAL A 333 28.30 17.56 -11.50
C VAL A 333 29.37 18.65 -11.62
N SER A 334 29.09 19.87 -11.13
CA SER A 334 30.06 20.99 -11.03
C SER A 334 30.46 21.23 -9.59
#